data_AF-A0A4U7AT96-F1
#
_entry.id   AF-A0A4U7AT96-F1
#
_cell.length_a   1.000
_cell.length_b   1.000
_cell.length_c   1.000
_cell.angle_alpha   90.00
_cell.angle_beta   90.00
_cell.angle_gamma   90.00
#
_symmetry.space_group_name_H-M   'P 1'
#
loop_
_entity.id
_entity.type
_entity.pdbx_description
1 polymer ?
#
loop_
_entity_poly.entity_id
_entity_poly.type
_entity_poly.pdbx_seq_one_letter_code
_entity_poly.pdbx_strand_id
1 'polypeptide(L)'
;MSPSVKIAYENLAWGTHCDLWQQALRTVQDVDRDNFGLCLDSFHLCVTLWADPFSRSGVQPDGKRKLQESLRELPEGLPLHKLFYLQLSDGELLDPPYSKSHPWYDPTLQPGHVWSNEARPFPFESNFGTYMPVLEVARAFLVDLGFTGWVSLETFDRRMRVEEQGPAKNARRAVESWRLLGDELSNSQSRLAKL
;
A
#
# COMPACT_ATOMS: atom_id res chain seq x y z
N MET A 1 -9.80 -11.30 30.11
CA MET A 1 -10.59 -10.24 29.45
C MET A 1 -9.79 -9.77 28.25
N SER A 2 -10.36 -9.81 27.04
CA SER A 2 -9.71 -9.23 25.87
C SER A 2 -9.61 -7.70 26.06
N PRO A 3 -8.45 -7.07 25.81
CA PRO A 3 -8.31 -5.62 25.96
C PRO A 3 -9.34 -4.89 25.09
N SER A 4 -9.96 -3.83 25.60
CA SER A 4 -10.98 -3.05 24.87
C SER A 4 -10.41 -2.27 23.68
N VAL A 5 -9.09 -2.13 23.61
CA VAL A 5 -8.38 -1.37 22.57
C VAL A 5 -7.29 -2.26 21.95
N LYS A 6 -7.28 -2.29 20.62
CA LYS A 6 -6.19 -2.84 19.80
C LYS A 6 -5.34 -1.70 19.25
N ILE A 7 -4.03 -1.91 19.19
CA ILE A 7 -3.06 -0.99 18.62
C ILE A 7 -2.47 -1.65 17.37
N ALA A 8 -2.59 -0.99 16.23
CA ALA A 8 -1.97 -1.43 14.99
C ALA A 8 -0.74 -0.55 14.72
N TYR A 9 0.43 -1.17 14.65
CA TYR A 9 1.69 -0.53 14.31
C TYR A 9 1.87 -0.53 12.80
N GLU A 10 2.17 0.64 12.25
CA GLU A 10 2.39 0.84 10.82
C GLU A 10 3.84 1.27 10.58
N ASN A 11 4.52 0.62 9.64
CA ASN A 11 5.81 1.07 9.13
C ASN A 11 5.61 1.94 7.88
N LEU A 12 6.28 3.09 7.85
CA LEU A 12 6.28 3.97 6.70
C LEU A 12 7.48 3.64 5.80
N ALA A 13 7.32 3.76 4.48
CA ALA A 13 8.41 3.53 3.53
C ALA A 13 9.64 4.46 3.71
N TRP A 14 9.48 5.54 4.47
CA TRP A 14 10.54 6.48 4.83
C TRP A 14 10.88 6.45 6.32
N GLY A 15 10.49 5.39 7.04
CA GLY A 15 10.84 5.20 8.43
C GLY A 15 12.36 5.03 8.60
N THR A 16 12.96 5.76 9.54
CA THR A 16 14.42 5.72 9.76
C THR A 16 14.93 4.35 10.23
N HIS A 17 14.10 3.60 10.96
CA HIS A 17 14.46 2.32 11.56
C HIS A 17 13.58 1.14 11.12
N CYS A 18 12.46 1.44 10.46
CA CYS A 18 11.43 0.46 10.13
C CYS A 18 10.70 0.88 8.85
N ASP A 19 11.12 0.32 7.72
CA ASP A 19 10.57 0.56 6.38
C ASP A 19 10.03 -0.72 5.71
N LEU A 20 10.31 -1.88 6.30
CA LEU A 20 9.85 -3.19 5.86
C LEU A 20 8.87 -3.82 6.86
N TRP A 21 7.88 -4.56 6.33
CA TRP A 21 6.90 -5.25 7.17
C TRP A 21 7.56 -6.31 8.09
N GLN A 22 8.69 -6.91 7.67
CA GLN A 22 9.43 -7.86 8.51
C GLN A 22 10.04 -7.17 9.74
N GLN A 23 10.50 -5.92 9.61
CA GLN A 23 10.99 -5.14 10.75
C GLN A 23 9.83 -4.73 11.67
N ALA A 24 8.69 -4.36 11.09
CA ALA A 24 7.47 -4.05 11.82
C ALA A 24 6.98 -5.26 12.61
N LEU A 25 6.98 -6.45 12.00
CA LEU A 25 6.61 -7.70 12.65
C LEU A 25 7.56 -8.04 13.80
N ARG A 26 8.87 -7.86 13.63
CA ARG A 26 9.83 -8.02 14.75
C ARG A 26 9.48 -7.11 15.92
N THR A 27 9.15 -5.85 15.65
CA THR A 27 8.71 -4.90 16.69
C THR A 27 7.44 -5.40 17.40
N VAL A 28 6.46 -5.91 16.65
CA VAL A 28 5.23 -6.48 17.21
C VAL A 28 5.50 -7.73 18.05
N GLN A 29 6.45 -8.56 17.63
CA GLN A 29 6.89 -9.75 18.37
C GLN A 29 7.62 -9.37 19.66
N ASP A 30 8.50 -8.37 19.62
CA ASP A 30 9.24 -7.87 20.79
C ASP A 30 8.31 -7.25 21.84
N VAL A 31 7.22 -6.60 21.41
CA VAL A 31 6.19 -6.07 22.33
C VAL A 31 5.38 -7.19 23.00
N ASP A 32 5.24 -8.34 22.33
CA ASP A 32 4.61 -9.57 22.83
C ASP A 32 3.25 -9.36 23.53
N ARG A 33 2.32 -8.64 22.88
CA ARG A 33 0.94 -8.48 23.38
C ARG A 33 -0.11 -8.83 22.34
N ASP A 34 -1.18 -9.49 22.78
CA ASP A 34 -2.29 -9.91 21.91
C ASP A 34 -3.05 -8.73 21.29
N ASN A 35 -3.07 -7.57 21.95
CA ASN A 35 -3.72 -6.37 21.44
C ASN A 35 -2.77 -5.40 20.71
N PHE A 36 -1.54 -5.83 20.42
CA PHE A 36 -0.59 -5.09 19.59
C PHE A 36 -0.30 -5.89 18.33
N GLY A 37 -0.63 -5.31 17.18
CA GLY A 37 -0.56 -5.95 15.87
C GLY A 37 -0.09 -4.98 14.80
N LEU A 38 -0.26 -5.36 13.54
CA LEU A 38 0.18 -4.62 12.37
C LEU A 38 -0.99 -3.95 11.66
N CYS A 39 -0.72 -2.74 11.19
CA CYS A 39 -1.32 -2.19 10.00
C CYS A 39 -0.29 -2.31 8.88
N LEU A 40 -0.67 -2.91 7.75
CA LEU A 40 0.19 -2.95 6.56
C LEU A 40 -0.46 -2.15 5.44
N ASP A 41 0.37 -1.48 4.65
CA ASP A 41 -0.07 -0.56 3.60
C ASP A 41 0.60 -0.87 2.25
N SER A 42 -0.21 -0.92 1.18
CA SER A 42 0.29 -1.26 -0.16
C SER A 42 1.21 -0.19 -0.75
N PHE A 43 0.95 1.09 -0.51
CA PHE A 43 1.80 2.18 -1.00
C PHE A 43 3.16 2.13 -0.32
N HIS A 44 3.21 1.96 1.01
CA HIS A 44 4.49 1.84 1.71
C HIS A 44 5.30 0.63 1.23
N LEU A 45 4.66 -0.52 1.10
CA LEU A 45 5.30 -1.73 0.60
C LEU A 45 5.85 -1.53 -0.83
N CYS A 46 5.05 -0.93 -1.72
CA CYS A 46 5.47 -0.66 -3.10
C CYS A 46 6.59 0.37 -3.19
N VAL A 47 6.55 1.47 -2.43
CA VAL A 47 7.62 2.48 -2.43
C VAL A 47 8.94 1.89 -1.95
N THR A 48 8.92 1.06 -0.91
CA THR A 48 10.15 0.43 -0.39
C THR A 48 10.72 -0.58 -1.39
N LEU A 49 9.89 -1.45 -1.98
CA LEU A 49 10.37 -2.64 -2.68
C LEU A 49 10.38 -2.54 -4.20
N TRP A 50 9.47 -1.75 -4.79
CA TRP A 50 9.14 -1.85 -6.21
C TRP A 50 9.31 -0.53 -6.96
N ALA A 51 8.78 0.55 -6.42
CA ALA A 51 8.67 1.84 -7.08
C ALA A 51 9.95 2.66 -6.93
N ASP A 52 10.22 3.51 -7.91
CA ASP A 52 11.34 4.44 -7.94
C ASP A 52 10.86 5.83 -8.43
N PRO A 53 10.76 6.82 -7.53
CA PRO A 53 10.30 8.16 -7.92
C PRO A 53 11.31 8.92 -8.79
N PHE A 54 12.56 8.46 -8.90
CA PHE A 54 13.63 9.12 -9.65
C PHE A 54 13.79 8.58 -11.07
N SER A 55 13.08 7.49 -11.39
CA SER A 55 13.14 6.81 -12.68
C SER A 55 11.99 7.23 -13.59
N ARG A 56 12.27 7.33 -14.91
CA ARG A 56 11.22 7.51 -15.93
C ARG A 56 10.26 6.33 -16.03
N SER A 57 10.72 5.12 -15.71
CA SER A 57 9.82 3.94 -15.68
C SER A 57 9.00 3.90 -14.39
N GLY A 58 9.41 4.62 -13.34
CA GLY A 58 8.83 4.55 -12.01
C GLY A 58 9.15 3.26 -11.24
N VAL A 59 9.97 2.36 -11.79
CA VAL A 59 10.24 1.04 -11.22
C VAL A 59 11.73 0.86 -10.97
N GLN A 60 12.08 0.35 -9.79
CA GLN A 60 13.45 -0.02 -9.45
C GLN A 60 13.94 -1.15 -10.39
N PRO A 61 15.24 -1.23 -10.75
CA PRO A 61 15.77 -2.29 -11.62
C PRO A 61 15.39 -3.72 -11.19
N ASP A 62 15.41 -3.97 -9.88
CA ASP A 62 15.06 -5.27 -9.28
C ASP A 62 13.69 -5.27 -8.59
N GLY A 63 12.89 -4.21 -8.78
CA GLY A 63 11.69 -3.96 -7.97
C GLY A 63 10.67 -5.09 -8.05
N LYS A 64 10.47 -5.63 -9.25
CA LYS A 64 9.58 -6.78 -9.48
C LYS A 64 10.02 -8.01 -8.68
N ARG A 65 11.32 -8.32 -8.70
CA ARG A 65 11.87 -9.49 -8.00
C ARG A 65 11.76 -9.31 -6.48
N LYS A 66 12.17 -8.15 -5.96
CA LYS A 66 12.09 -7.81 -4.52
C LYS A 66 10.66 -7.91 -3.99
N LEU A 67 9.70 -7.33 -4.71
CA LEU A 67 8.29 -7.41 -4.34
C LEU A 67 7.80 -8.85 -4.32
N GLN A 68 8.07 -9.62 -5.38
CA GLN A 68 7.65 -11.02 -5.47
C GLN A 68 8.25 -11.89 -4.36
N GLU A 69 9.54 -11.71 -4.04
CA GLU A 69 10.20 -12.39 -2.92
C GLU A 69 9.48 -12.05 -1.61
N SER A 70 9.27 -10.76 -1.33
CA SER A 70 8.63 -10.33 -0.08
C SER A 70 7.18 -10.79 0.06
N LEU A 71 6.38 -10.79 -1.01
CA LEU A 71 5.00 -11.26 -0.97
C LEU A 71 4.91 -12.79 -0.77
N ARG A 72 5.87 -13.57 -1.29
CA ARG A 72 5.94 -15.02 -1.07
C ARG A 72 6.25 -15.39 0.37
N GLU A 73 6.95 -14.53 1.10
CA GLU A 73 7.24 -14.74 2.52
C GLU A 73 6.02 -14.55 3.42
N LEU A 74 4.95 -13.87 2.96
CA LEU A 74 3.82 -13.51 3.82
C LEU A 74 3.12 -14.73 4.47
N PRO A 75 2.70 -15.78 3.74
CA PRO A 75 1.93 -16.88 4.35
C PRO A 75 2.69 -17.66 5.42
N GLU A 76 4.02 -17.73 5.31
CA GLU A 76 4.89 -18.43 6.26
C GLU A 76 5.38 -17.51 7.38
N GLY A 77 5.64 -16.24 7.05
CA GLY A 77 6.31 -15.30 7.94
C GLY A 77 5.38 -14.44 8.78
N LEU A 78 4.15 -14.18 8.34
CA LEU A 78 3.21 -13.28 9.02
C LEU A 78 2.10 -14.06 9.75
N PRO A 79 2.09 -14.10 11.10
CA PRO A 79 0.97 -14.68 11.83
C PRO A 79 -0.31 -13.87 11.56
N LEU A 80 -1.30 -14.49 10.91
CA LEU A 80 -2.51 -13.80 10.45
C LEU A 80 -3.23 -13.02 11.57
N HIS A 81 -3.26 -13.56 12.80
CA HIS A 81 -3.89 -12.91 13.95
C HIS A 81 -3.18 -11.63 14.42
N LYS A 82 -1.94 -11.38 13.96
CA LYS A 82 -1.19 -10.14 14.20
C LYS A 82 -1.45 -9.08 13.13
N LEU A 83 -2.06 -9.40 11.99
CA LEU A 83 -2.52 -8.40 11.04
C LEU A 83 -3.91 -7.91 11.46
N PHE A 84 -4.03 -6.64 11.86
CA PHE A 84 -5.30 -6.09 12.36
C PHE A 84 -6.13 -5.44 11.25
N TYR A 85 -5.48 -4.70 10.34
CA TYR A 85 -6.11 -4.19 9.14
C TYR A 85 -5.07 -3.91 8.04
N LEU A 86 -5.56 -3.85 6.81
CA LEU A 86 -4.80 -3.56 5.60
C LEU A 86 -5.24 -2.19 5.05
N GLN A 87 -4.28 -1.40 4.58
CA GLN A 87 -4.54 -0.15 3.87
C GLN A 87 -4.14 -0.33 2.41
N LEU A 88 -5.03 0.05 1.50
CA LEU A 88 -4.78 -0.05 0.07
C LEU A 88 -4.86 1.32 -0.60
N SER A 89 -3.83 1.61 -1.38
CA SER A 89 -3.73 2.74 -2.28
C SER A 89 -2.71 2.48 -3.36
N ASP A 90 -2.77 3.32 -4.39
CA ASP A 90 -1.86 3.29 -5.52
C ASP A 90 -0.94 4.52 -5.48
N GLY A 91 0.03 4.54 -6.38
CA GLY A 91 0.89 5.69 -6.60
C GLY A 91 0.78 6.16 -8.05
N GLU A 92 0.64 7.47 -8.23
CA GLU A 92 0.77 8.10 -9.54
C GLU A 92 2.24 8.11 -9.96
N LEU A 93 2.51 7.71 -11.20
CA LEU A 93 3.85 7.82 -11.79
C LEU A 93 4.28 9.29 -11.85
N LEU A 94 5.42 9.61 -11.25
CA LEU A 94 5.95 10.97 -11.26
C LEU A 94 6.52 11.31 -12.65
N ASP A 95 5.88 12.25 -13.33
CA ASP A 95 6.35 12.84 -14.58
C ASP A 95 6.32 14.38 -14.47
N PRO A 96 7.49 15.06 -14.43
CA PRO A 96 8.84 14.49 -14.55
C PRO A 96 9.24 13.65 -13.34
N PRO A 97 10.28 12.79 -13.43
CA PRO A 97 10.82 12.10 -12.26
C PRO A 97 11.24 13.08 -11.16
N TYR A 98 11.12 12.65 -9.91
CA TYR A 98 11.44 13.45 -8.75
C TYR A 98 12.90 13.93 -8.79
N SER A 99 13.10 15.21 -8.51
CA SER A 99 14.39 15.90 -8.60
C SER A 99 14.29 17.25 -7.89
N LYS A 100 15.40 17.97 -7.76
CA LYS A 100 15.41 19.32 -7.17
C LYS A 100 14.59 20.35 -7.95
N SER A 101 14.29 20.06 -9.23
CA SER A 101 13.44 20.89 -10.09
C SER A 101 11.99 20.39 -10.17
N HIS A 102 11.66 19.29 -9.48
CA HIS A 102 10.30 18.75 -9.48
C HIS A 102 9.34 19.78 -8.84
N PRO A 103 8.13 19.99 -9.37
CA PRO A 103 7.18 20.97 -8.83
C PRO A 103 6.82 20.77 -7.36
N TRP A 104 6.93 19.53 -6.88
CA TRP A 104 6.66 19.14 -5.49
C TRP A 104 7.93 18.95 -4.66
N TYR A 105 9.10 19.38 -5.16
CA TYR A 105 10.34 19.18 -4.43
C TYR A 105 10.30 19.85 -3.05
N ASP A 106 10.47 19.04 -2.01
CA ASP A 106 10.62 19.50 -0.63
C ASP A 106 11.89 18.88 -0.03
N PRO A 107 12.93 19.67 0.27
CA PRO A 107 14.17 19.16 0.87
C PRO A 107 14.02 18.75 2.33
N THR A 108 12.90 19.10 2.99
CA THR A 108 12.65 18.77 4.40
C THR A 108 12.01 17.40 4.58
N LEU A 109 11.47 16.81 3.51
CA LEU A 109 10.76 15.54 3.51
C LEU A 109 11.50 14.50 2.67
N GLN A 110 11.33 13.23 3.04
CA GLN A 110 11.78 12.12 2.20
C GLN A 110 10.93 12.07 0.91
N PRO A 111 11.51 11.70 -0.24
CA PRO A 111 10.79 11.63 -1.52
C PRO A 111 9.48 10.84 -1.46
N GLY A 112 9.48 9.69 -0.78
CA GLY A 112 8.27 8.88 -0.60
C GLY A 112 7.18 9.58 0.21
N HIS A 113 7.55 10.46 1.16
CA HIS A 113 6.59 11.24 1.93
C HIS A 113 5.97 12.35 1.08
N VAL A 114 6.79 13.07 0.31
CA VAL A 114 6.29 14.06 -0.67
C VAL A 114 5.33 13.39 -1.64
N TRP A 115 5.73 12.25 -2.19
CA TRP A 115 4.90 11.49 -3.12
C TRP A 115 3.59 11.04 -2.48
N SER A 116 3.64 10.50 -1.26
CA SER A 116 2.44 10.15 -0.49
C SER A 116 1.51 11.35 -0.39
N ASN A 117 1.99 12.54 -0.03
CA ASN A 117 1.15 13.73 0.17
C ASN A 117 0.49 14.26 -1.11
N GLU A 118 1.10 14.02 -2.28
CA GLU A 118 0.72 14.66 -3.54
C GLU A 118 0.02 13.72 -4.52
N ALA A 119 0.41 12.45 -4.57
CA ALA A 119 0.19 11.57 -5.72
C ALA A 119 -0.14 10.12 -5.32
N ARG A 120 -0.98 9.96 -4.29
CA ARG A 120 -1.45 8.65 -3.78
C ARG A 120 -2.96 8.44 -4.00
N PRO A 121 -3.41 8.20 -5.25
CA PRO A 121 -4.83 7.97 -5.60
C PRO A 121 -5.35 6.61 -5.10
N PHE A 122 -6.63 6.33 -5.35
CA PHE A 122 -7.19 5.00 -5.12
C PHE A 122 -6.67 3.98 -6.17
N PRO A 123 -6.63 2.68 -5.84
CA PRO A 123 -6.31 1.64 -6.82
C PRO A 123 -7.21 1.68 -8.06
N PHE A 124 -6.68 1.30 -9.22
CA PHE A 124 -7.40 1.27 -10.51
C PHE A 124 -7.85 2.63 -11.08
N GLU A 125 -7.43 3.76 -10.51
CA GLU A 125 -7.66 5.07 -11.10
C GLU A 125 -6.65 5.39 -12.21
N SER A 126 -6.61 4.60 -13.28
CA SER A 126 -5.61 4.73 -14.36
C SER A 126 -5.55 6.12 -15.02
N ASN A 127 -6.69 6.83 -15.06
CA ASN A 127 -6.77 8.23 -15.52
C ASN A 127 -5.95 9.20 -14.65
N PHE A 128 -5.53 8.76 -13.46
CA PHE A 128 -4.70 9.49 -12.51
C PHE A 128 -3.26 9.00 -12.47
N GLY A 129 -2.86 8.15 -13.42
CA GLY A 129 -1.47 7.71 -13.57
C GLY A 129 -1.07 6.58 -12.60
N THR A 130 -2.05 5.87 -12.02
CA THR A 130 -1.80 4.69 -11.18
C THR A 130 -0.99 3.65 -11.94
N TYR A 131 0.03 3.09 -11.30
CA TYR A 131 0.88 2.08 -11.94
C TYR A 131 1.48 1.06 -10.97
N MET A 132 1.23 1.19 -9.66
CA MET A 132 1.78 0.25 -8.69
C MET A 132 1.06 -1.11 -8.81
N PRO A 133 1.75 -2.22 -8.49
CA PRO A 133 1.20 -3.58 -8.55
C PRO A 133 0.26 -3.88 -7.35
N VAL A 134 -0.75 -3.04 -7.15
CA VAL A 134 -1.67 -3.14 -6.00
C VAL A 134 -2.51 -4.41 -6.08
N LEU A 135 -2.86 -4.89 -7.28
CA LEU A 135 -3.59 -6.14 -7.45
C LEU A 135 -2.78 -7.34 -6.94
N GLU A 136 -1.48 -7.39 -7.22
CA GLU A 136 -0.58 -8.43 -6.71
C GLU A 136 -0.46 -8.36 -5.19
N VAL A 137 -0.30 -7.16 -4.63
CA VAL A 137 -0.23 -6.95 -3.18
C VAL A 137 -1.53 -7.36 -2.50
N ALA A 138 -2.68 -6.90 -3.01
CA ALA A 138 -3.99 -7.24 -2.48
C ALA A 138 -4.27 -8.75 -2.57
N ARG A 139 -3.86 -9.42 -3.66
CA ARG A 139 -3.97 -10.87 -3.77
C ARG A 139 -3.17 -11.58 -2.69
N ALA A 140 -1.92 -11.17 -2.48
CA ALA A 140 -1.06 -11.79 -1.48
C ALA A 140 -1.66 -11.70 -0.07
N PHE A 141 -2.24 -10.56 0.30
CA PHE A 141 -2.88 -10.40 1.62
C PHE A 141 -4.27 -11.05 1.72
N LEU A 142 -5.16 -10.79 0.77
CA LEU A 142 -6.58 -11.15 0.88
C LEU A 142 -6.85 -12.61 0.44
N VAL A 143 -6.06 -13.13 -0.49
CA VAL A 143 -6.25 -14.47 -1.05
C VAL A 143 -5.20 -15.43 -0.50
N ASP A 144 -3.92 -15.14 -0.71
CA ASP A 144 -2.85 -16.12 -0.44
C ASP A 144 -2.60 -16.27 1.07
N LEU A 145 -2.56 -15.15 1.80
CA LEU A 145 -2.49 -15.12 3.27
C LEU A 145 -3.87 -15.38 3.92
N GLY A 146 -4.97 -15.13 3.20
CA GLY A 146 -6.34 -15.37 3.67
C GLY A 146 -6.87 -14.34 4.67
N PHE A 147 -6.42 -13.08 4.59
CA PHE A 147 -6.90 -12.01 5.46
C PHE A 147 -8.34 -11.60 5.15
N THR A 148 -9.21 -11.67 6.16
CA THR A 148 -10.64 -11.34 6.08
C THR A 148 -11.06 -10.20 7.01
N GLY A 149 -10.09 -9.51 7.60
CA GLY A 149 -10.33 -8.38 8.50
C GLY A 149 -10.63 -7.08 7.76
N TRP A 150 -10.46 -5.95 8.45
CA TRP A 150 -10.76 -4.64 7.87
C TRP A 150 -9.75 -4.26 6.79
N VAL A 151 -10.27 -3.81 5.65
CA VAL A 151 -9.49 -3.15 4.61
C VAL A 151 -9.96 -1.71 4.52
N SER A 152 -9.03 -0.76 4.57
CA SER A 152 -9.32 0.65 4.33
C SER A 152 -8.60 1.13 3.08
N LEU A 153 -9.18 2.13 2.41
CA LEU A 153 -8.56 2.78 1.27
C LEU A 153 -7.95 4.11 1.73
N GLU A 154 -6.64 4.11 1.99
CA GLU A 154 -5.92 5.27 2.52
C GLU A 154 -5.27 6.07 1.38
N THR A 155 -5.76 7.28 1.15
CA THR A 155 -5.35 8.12 0.01
C THR A 155 -4.93 9.50 0.47
N PHE A 156 -3.92 10.04 -0.20
CA PHE A 156 -3.40 11.39 0.01
C PHE A 156 -3.12 11.99 -1.36
N ASP A 157 -4.13 12.63 -1.93
CA ASP A 157 -4.08 13.07 -3.31
C ASP A 157 -4.32 14.57 -3.39
N ARG A 158 -3.40 15.29 -4.03
CA ARG A 158 -3.49 16.74 -4.22
C ARG A 158 -4.80 17.19 -4.86
N ARG A 159 -5.41 16.35 -5.70
CA ARG A 159 -6.71 16.62 -6.35
C ARG A 159 -7.84 16.73 -5.33
N MET A 160 -7.72 16.10 -4.16
CA MET A 160 -8.73 16.17 -3.10
C MET A 160 -8.69 17.47 -2.28
N ARG A 161 -7.68 18.33 -2.50
CA ARG A 161 -7.56 19.64 -1.83
C ARG A 161 -8.53 20.69 -2.41
N VAL A 162 -9.14 20.37 -3.56
CA VAL A 162 -10.10 21.22 -4.27
C VAL A 162 -11.51 20.95 -3.72
N GLU A 163 -12.26 22.00 -3.36
CA GLU A 163 -13.56 21.88 -2.67
C GLU A 163 -14.59 21.07 -3.48
N GLU A 164 -14.58 21.21 -4.81
CA GLU A 164 -15.43 20.44 -5.74
C GLU A 164 -15.13 18.92 -5.72
N GLN A 165 -13.99 18.53 -5.14
CA GLN A 165 -13.58 17.16 -4.88
C GLN A 165 -13.85 16.78 -3.42
N GLY A 166 -15.03 17.14 -2.90
CA GLY A 166 -15.42 16.89 -1.53
C GLY A 166 -15.63 15.41 -1.15
N PRO A 167 -15.84 15.12 0.15
CA PRO A 167 -15.81 13.76 0.70
C PRO A 167 -16.75 12.76 0.01
N ALA A 168 -17.97 13.18 -0.35
CA ALA A 168 -18.94 12.29 -0.99
C ALA A 168 -18.47 11.82 -2.38
N LYS A 169 -17.72 12.65 -3.12
CA LYS A 169 -17.18 12.30 -4.43
C LYS A 169 -16.01 11.32 -4.29
N ASN A 170 -15.12 11.55 -3.33
CA ASN A 170 -14.00 10.64 -3.05
C ASN A 170 -14.48 9.30 -2.47
N ALA A 171 -15.54 9.29 -1.64
CA ALA A 171 -16.16 8.05 -1.19
C ALA A 171 -16.71 7.20 -2.34
N ARG A 172 -17.33 7.83 -3.37
CA ARG A 172 -17.76 7.12 -4.58
C ARG A 172 -16.58 6.56 -5.37
N ARG A 173 -15.47 7.31 -5.49
CA ARG A 173 -14.23 6.83 -6.11
C ARG A 173 -13.65 5.62 -5.37
N ALA A 174 -13.62 5.68 -4.04
CA ALA A 174 -13.19 4.58 -3.17
C ALA A 174 -14.05 3.32 -3.38
N VAL A 175 -15.38 3.46 -3.41
CA VAL A 175 -16.29 2.33 -3.64
C VAL A 175 -16.07 1.69 -5.00
N GLU A 176 -15.90 2.50 -6.05
CA GLU A 176 -15.65 1.99 -7.40
C GLU A 176 -14.29 1.28 -7.49
N SER A 177 -13.24 1.85 -6.90
CA SER A 177 -11.92 1.23 -6.79
C SER A 177 -11.98 -0.13 -6.09
N TRP A 178 -12.69 -0.22 -4.96
CA TRP A 178 -12.88 -1.48 -4.23
C TRP A 178 -13.64 -2.52 -5.06
N ARG A 179 -14.67 -2.09 -5.79
CA ARG A 179 -15.46 -2.96 -6.69
C ARG A 179 -14.57 -3.55 -7.79
N LEU A 180 -13.79 -2.72 -8.48
CA LEU A 180 -12.87 -3.14 -9.54
C LEU A 180 -11.80 -4.11 -9.03
N LEU A 181 -11.23 -3.82 -7.85
CA LEU A 181 -10.28 -4.73 -7.20
C LEU A 181 -10.91 -6.10 -6.92
N GLY A 182 -12.14 -6.12 -6.39
CA GLY A 182 -12.89 -7.36 -6.14
C GLY A 182 -13.17 -8.17 -7.40
N ASP A 183 -13.54 -7.49 -8.50
CA ASP A 183 -13.77 -8.11 -9.81
C ASP A 183 -12.48 -8.77 -10.34
N GLU A 184 -11.34 -8.07 -10.27
CA GLU A 184 -10.04 -8.57 -10.74
C GLU A 184 -9.48 -9.72 -9.90
N LEU A 185 -9.65 -9.66 -8.58
CA LEU A 185 -9.28 -10.75 -7.67
C LEU A 185 -10.08 -12.02 -8.01
N SER A 186 -11.38 -11.89 -8.24
CA SER A 186 -12.30 -12.99 -8.59
C SER A 186 -12.03 -13.59 -9.97
N ASN A 187 -11.82 -12.74 -10.97
CA ASN A 187 -11.53 -13.17 -12.35
C ASN A 187 -10.23 -13.97 -12.42
N SER A 188 -9.21 -13.57 -11.66
CA SER A 188 -7.94 -14.27 -11.63
C SER A 188 -8.03 -15.65 -10.96
N GLN A 189 -8.84 -15.79 -9.89
CA GLN A 189 -9.11 -17.11 -9.30
C GLN A 189 -9.82 -18.04 -10.30
N SER A 190 -10.77 -17.50 -11.07
CA SER A 190 -11.51 -18.28 -12.07
C SER A 190 -10.63 -18.81 -13.22
N ARG A 191 -9.55 -18.11 -13.57
CA ARG A 191 -8.58 -18.53 -14.59
C ARG A 191 -7.66 -19.64 -14.08
N LEU A 192 -7.26 -19.60 -12.80
CA LEU A 192 -6.47 -20.64 -12.15
C LEU A 192 -7.27 -21.92 -11.92
N ALA A 193 -8.56 -21.82 -11.60
CA ALA A 193 -9.44 -22.98 -11.42
C ALA A 193 -9.82 -23.72 -12.72
N LYS A 194 -9.51 -23.14 -13.90
CA LYS A 194 -9.77 -23.72 -15.23
C LYS A 194 -8.54 -24.33 -15.89
N LEU A 195 -7.38 -24.25 -15.25
CA LEU A 195 -6.13 -24.88 -15.65
C LEU A 195 -5.89 -26.14 -14.81
#